data_AF-A0A9N8ZBH4-F1
#
_entry.id   AF-A0A9N8ZBH4-F1
#
_cell.length_a   1.000
_cell.length_b   1.000
_cell.length_c   1.000
_cell.angle_alpha   90.00
_cell.angle_beta   90.00
_cell.angle_gamma   90.00
#
_symmetry.space_group_name_H-M   'P 1'
#
loop_
_entity.id
_entity.type
_entity.pdbx_description
1 polymer ?
#
loop_
_entity_poly.entity_id
_entity_poly.type
_entity_poly.pdbx_seq_one_letter_code
_entity_poly.pdbx_strand_id
1 'polypeptide(L)'
;MSDIYIPNIFKGTVIKRDDVNYESECYQYASSSYLKEDIVRPMAIIKAADDNDVINAIKFAKENNIAIAVRTGGHQYSGASSTNGKNIQLDLSQTYKDFQWNNEDRTSVTLGVSFSLGEFNAKLGEASRFVPHGQCQYINIGGHVQTGGYGQLARSFGLFSDYVEKFSIITADGQKQEVNHSNKDLFFAVLGGSPGNFGVLTHVTLKVLRDQDYPNSRGLRAVCPYNRDRLKELLDIMVDMAENKDFPADYDYSVTVLEDPPHLTTSELTYDQRYNHKYVTEQLITWPRVIIIFVQWANLKGARQIYDQQFIDKIRKAAGITIINAIKLVIVSDRKPTPISKLTSHWIVPIGREFNLPYFKRVYSSNSNSKRLKSFKWTDWVSRRIDDGYTRKLNLSAQFQHFGGNNSRFFRNGKNSHTSFSWRDMKLCYTLDVFYHTDLYKEAKMWVQRNDYEGVGNSKAKFCEDDRRLLWGSYDLDLSANWLYYYDKKAKYNQLCKIKEKYDPSGVFTPNRFCIGLPVPKGKDTMQPRITPADLEEIDSDEHQLRAEEKFWKIMNKEIDKPVCLWDTWHDIKCE
;
A
#
# COMPACT_ATOMS: atom_id res chain seq x y z
N MET A 1 4.23 35.90 -3.47
CA MET A 1 5.01 35.61 -2.24
C MET A 1 6.41 36.11 -2.51
N SER A 2 7.02 36.86 -1.60
CA SER A 2 8.44 37.25 -1.74
C SER A 2 9.29 35.98 -1.83
N ASP A 3 10.22 35.94 -2.78
CA ASP A 3 11.11 34.78 -2.96
C ASP A 3 11.96 34.57 -1.71
N ILE A 4 11.67 33.52 -0.96
CA ILE A 4 12.51 33.12 0.17
C ILE A 4 13.84 32.64 -0.42
N TYR A 5 14.92 33.37 -0.15
CA TYR A 5 16.24 32.98 -0.58
C TYR A 5 16.67 31.69 0.11
N ILE A 6 16.87 30.63 -0.68
CA ILE A 6 17.45 29.38 -0.18
C ILE A 6 18.97 29.53 -0.20
N PRO A 7 19.64 29.52 0.97
CA PRO A 7 21.06 29.75 1.04
C PRO A 7 21.85 28.55 0.50
N ASN A 8 23.06 28.82 0.00
CA ASN A 8 23.98 27.80 -0.48
C ASN A 8 24.69 27.08 0.69
N ILE A 9 23.91 26.36 1.51
CA ILE A 9 24.37 25.62 2.70
C ILE A 9 24.14 24.11 2.58
N PHE A 10 23.55 23.68 1.47
CA PHE A 10 23.24 22.28 1.22
C PHE A 10 24.36 21.66 0.38
N LYS A 11 24.88 20.53 0.83
CA LYS A 11 25.82 19.71 0.07
C LYS A 11 25.11 18.99 -1.08
N GLY A 12 23.89 18.53 -0.81
CA GLY A 12 22.99 17.97 -1.78
C GLY A 12 22.42 19.01 -2.74
N THR A 13 21.48 18.58 -3.58
CA THR A 13 20.95 19.43 -4.65
C THR A 13 19.69 20.16 -4.21
N VAL A 14 19.65 21.47 -4.45
CA VAL A 14 18.44 22.29 -4.31
C VAL A 14 17.85 22.51 -5.69
N ILE A 15 16.59 22.13 -5.88
CA ILE A 15 15.84 22.31 -7.12
C ILE A 15 14.70 23.30 -6.85
N LYS A 16 14.72 24.43 -7.55
CA LYS A 16 13.77 25.54 -7.46
C LYS A 16 12.78 25.46 -8.61
N ARG A 17 11.65 26.17 -8.51
CA ARG A 17 10.58 26.15 -9.52
C ARG A 17 11.01 26.56 -10.92
N ASP A 18 11.99 27.45 -11.01
CA ASP A 18 12.48 27.96 -12.30
C ASP A 18 13.55 27.04 -12.93
N ASP A 19 13.98 25.99 -12.21
CA ASP A 19 14.93 25.02 -12.75
C ASP A 19 14.23 24.09 -13.75
N VAL A 20 14.90 23.81 -14.87
CA VAL A 20 14.37 23.02 -16.00
C VAL A 20 13.89 21.62 -15.57
N ASN A 21 14.52 21.04 -14.55
CA ASN A 21 14.18 19.71 -14.04
C ASN A 21 13.12 19.73 -12.93
N TYR A 22 12.62 20.88 -12.47
CA TYR A 22 11.68 20.95 -11.34
C TYR A 22 10.47 20.05 -11.50
N GLU A 23 9.79 20.10 -12.65
CA GLU A 23 8.58 19.30 -12.90
C GLU A 23 8.86 17.79 -12.84
N SER A 24 10.06 17.37 -13.25
CA SER A 24 10.52 15.98 -13.19
C SER A 24 10.73 15.50 -11.75
N GLU A 25 11.32 16.36 -10.93
CA GLU A 25 11.74 16.05 -9.57
C GLU A 25 10.57 16.12 -8.60
N CYS A 26 9.58 16.96 -8.92
CA CYS A 26 8.36 17.13 -8.15
C CYS A 26 7.43 15.91 -8.20
N TYR A 27 7.58 15.06 -9.22
CA TYR A 27 6.77 13.87 -9.43
C TYR A 27 6.73 12.97 -8.19
N GLN A 28 5.52 12.62 -7.73
CA GLN A 28 5.30 11.62 -6.68
C GLN A 28 4.72 10.34 -7.29
N TYR A 29 5.28 9.19 -6.91
CA TYR A 29 4.79 7.90 -7.38
C TYR A 29 3.35 7.66 -6.89
N ALA A 30 2.50 7.13 -7.77
CA ALA A 30 1.11 6.81 -7.46
C ALA A 30 0.28 7.98 -6.90
N SER A 31 0.41 9.18 -7.46
CA SER A 31 -0.29 10.40 -7.02
C SER A 31 -1.06 11.13 -8.14
N SER A 32 -1.32 10.46 -9.28
CA SER A 32 -1.85 11.10 -10.51
C SER A 32 -3.14 11.92 -10.34
N SER A 33 -3.96 11.63 -9.33
CA SER A 33 -5.19 12.39 -9.02
C SER A 33 -4.94 13.77 -8.43
N TYR A 34 -3.74 13.98 -7.90
CA TYR A 34 -3.42 15.12 -7.05
C TYR A 34 -2.41 16.08 -7.70
N LEU A 35 -1.99 15.79 -8.95
CA LEU A 35 -1.05 16.64 -9.72
C LEU A 35 -1.64 18.01 -10.11
N LYS A 36 -2.98 18.12 -10.20
CA LYS A 36 -3.69 19.37 -10.52
C LYS A 36 -4.01 20.23 -9.29
N GLU A 37 -3.94 19.66 -8.10
CA GLU A 37 -4.12 20.39 -6.86
C GLU A 37 -2.74 20.90 -6.40
N ASP A 38 -2.65 22.12 -5.88
CA ASP A 38 -1.36 22.75 -5.47
C ASP A 38 -0.59 21.96 -4.39
N ILE A 39 -1.10 20.84 -3.89
CA ILE A 39 -0.55 19.99 -2.82
C ILE A 39 0.79 19.31 -3.14
N VAL A 40 1.18 19.22 -4.41
CA VAL A 40 2.45 18.60 -4.84
C VAL A 40 3.32 19.57 -5.64
N ARG A 41 3.33 20.85 -5.26
CA ARG A 41 4.17 21.90 -5.87
C ARG A 41 4.92 22.69 -4.78
N PRO A 42 5.97 22.15 -4.16
CA PRO A 42 6.74 22.85 -3.14
C PRO A 42 7.46 24.07 -3.71
N MET A 43 7.88 24.99 -2.86
CA MET A 43 8.74 26.12 -3.23
C MET A 43 10.08 25.65 -3.80
N ALA A 44 10.64 24.60 -3.18
CA ALA A 44 11.84 23.93 -3.64
C ALA A 44 11.90 22.50 -3.11
N ILE A 45 12.73 21.68 -3.78
CA ILE A 45 13.04 20.32 -3.40
C ILE A 45 14.51 20.29 -2.99
N ILE A 46 14.78 19.84 -1.76
CA ILE A 46 16.12 19.67 -1.22
C ILE A 46 16.42 18.17 -1.22
N LYS A 47 17.25 17.72 -2.16
CA LYS A 47 17.78 16.36 -2.18
C LYS A 47 18.95 16.28 -1.22
N ALA A 48 18.70 15.83 0.00
CA ALA A 48 19.72 15.80 1.05
C ALA A 48 20.83 14.80 0.71
N ALA A 49 22.09 15.20 0.91
CA ALA A 49 23.23 14.31 0.77
C ALA A 49 23.55 13.55 2.07
N ASP A 50 23.25 14.14 3.23
CA ASP A 50 23.56 13.58 4.55
C ASP A 50 22.72 14.23 5.68
N ASP A 51 23.02 13.86 6.92
CA ASP A 51 22.34 14.39 8.12
C ASP A 51 22.46 15.93 8.24
N ASN A 52 23.57 16.54 7.80
CA ASN A 52 23.76 17.99 7.93
C ASN A 52 22.80 18.74 7.02
N ASP A 53 22.55 18.24 5.81
CA ASP A 53 21.52 18.81 4.93
C ASP A 53 20.13 18.74 5.54
N VAL A 54 19.80 17.62 6.21
CA VAL A 54 18.52 17.47 6.92
C VAL A 54 18.41 18.50 8.05
N ILE A 55 19.45 18.64 8.87
CA ILE A 55 19.48 19.60 9.99
C ILE A 55 19.39 21.04 9.46
N ASN A 56 20.13 21.35 8.40
CA ASN A 56 20.11 22.66 7.75
C ASN A 56 18.72 22.97 7.15
N ALA A 57 18.04 21.98 6.57
CA ALA A 57 16.69 22.15 6.06
C ALA A 57 15.69 22.46 7.18
N ILE A 58 15.77 21.74 8.30
CA ILE A 58 14.94 21.98 9.50
C ILE A 58 15.20 23.38 10.06
N LYS A 59 16.46 23.78 10.21
CA LYS A 59 16.85 25.11 10.69
C LYS A 59 16.32 26.20 9.76
N PHE A 60 16.58 26.08 8.46
CA PHE A 60 16.08 27.00 7.43
C PHE A 60 14.56 27.13 7.46
N ALA A 61 13.85 26.01 7.58
CA ALA A 61 12.39 26.00 7.60
C ALA A 61 11.83 26.76 8.83
N LYS A 62 12.45 26.57 10.00
CA LYS A 62 12.07 27.28 11.23
C LYS A 62 12.37 28.78 11.15
N GLU A 63 13.56 29.15 10.68
CA GLU A 63 13.96 30.56 10.53
C GLU A 63 13.06 31.33 9.56
N ASN A 64 12.49 30.65 8.57
CA ASN A 64 11.63 31.25 7.55
C ASN A 64 10.12 30.98 7.76
N ASN A 65 9.74 30.33 8.87
CA ASN A 65 8.35 29.97 9.18
C ASN A 65 7.63 29.21 8.05
N ILE A 66 8.32 28.22 7.50
CA ILE A 66 7.80 27.29 6.48
C ILE A 66 7.88 25.85 6.99
N ALA A 67 7.13 24.95 6.37
CA ALA A 67 7.11 23.53 6.71
C ALA A 67 7.87 22.66 5.70
N ILE A 68 8.15 21.42 6.11
CA ILE A 68 8.88 20.40 5.38
C ILE A 68 7.98 19.19 5.14
N ALA A 69 7.84 18.80 3.87
CA ALA A 69 7.35 17.48 3.50
C ALA A 69 8.52 16.52 3.30
N VAL A 70 8.53 15.42 4.03
CA VAL A 70 9.59 14.41 3.95
C VAL A 70 9.22 13.36 2.91
N ARG A 71 10.12 13.11 1.96
CA ARG A 71 9.97 12.11 0.91
C ARG A 71 11.08 11.08 0.98
N THR A 72 10.72 9.80 0.83
CA THR A 72 11.66 8.73 0.45
C THR A 72 11.25 8.21 -0.93
N GLY A 73 10.36 7.21 -1.00
CA GLY A 73 9.91 6.63 -2.28
C GLY A 73 8.82 7.43 -2.99
N GLY A 74 8.28 8.49 -2.36
CA GLY A 74 7.22 9.31 -2.94
C GLY A 74 5.89 8.57 -3.18
N HIS A 75 5.68 7.42 -2.53
CA HIS A 75 4.56 6.50 -2.77
C HIS A 75 3.36 6.76 -1.84
N GLN A 76 3.22 7.99 -1.34
CA GLN A 76 2.04 8.38 -0.58
C GLN A 76 0.94 8.73 -1.58
N TYR A 77 -0.15 7.96 -1.59
CA TYR A 77 -1.15 8.01 -2.65
C TYR A 77 -1.88 9.35 -2.81
N SER A 78 -1.89 10.20 -1.78
CA SER A 78 -2.44 11.54 -1.87
C SER A 78 -1.43 12.65 -2.15
N GLY A 79 -0.17 12.30 -2.39
CA GLY A 79 0.91 13.27 -2.56
C GLY A 79 1.37 13.93 -1.26
N ALA A 80 0.95 13.45 -0.08
CA ALA A 80 1.29 14.04 1.21
C ALA A 80 2.77 13.92 1.61
N SER A 81 3.59 13.17 0.85
CA SER A 81 5.06 13.27 0.88
C SER A 81 5.60 14.52 0.18
N SER A 82 4.73 15.38 -0.34
CA SER A 82 5.01 16.70 -0.88
C SER A 82 4.13 17.77 -0.22
N THR A 83 4.22 18.99 -0.73
CA THR A 83 3.55 20.17 -0.16
C THR A 83 3.31 21.23 -1.23
N ASN A 84 2.60 22.30 -0.83
CA ASN A 84 2.24 23.40 -1.68
C ASN A 84 3.13 24.64 -1.51
N GLY A 85 3.14 25.46 -2.56
CA GLY A 85 3.31 26.91 -2.49
C GLY A 85 4.59 27.39 -1.83
N LYS A 86 4.51 27.52 -0.51
CA LYS A 86 5.46 28.19 0.38
C LYS A 86 6.41 27.24 1.12
N ASN A 87 6.08 25.96 1.16
CA ASN A 87 6.81 24.95 1.94
C ASN A 87 7.84 24.23 1.05
N ILE A 88 8.80 23.55 1.67
CA ILE A 88 9.82 22.77 0.95
C ILE A 88 9.56 21.28 1.04
N GLN A 89 10.02 20.54 0.04
CA GLN A 89 10.13 19.07 0.12
C GLN A 89 11.57 18.71 0.45
N LEU A 90 11.77 17.86 1.44
CA LEU A 90 13.05 17.23 1.77
C LEU A 90 13.04 15.81 1.20
N ASP A 91 13.80 15.61 0.13
CA ASP A 91 13.90 14.35 -0.59
C ASP A 91 15.10 13.54 -0.09
N LEU A 92 14.79 12.37 0.47
CA LEU A 92 15.74 11.40 1.00
C LEU A 92 15.87 10.15 0.12
N SER A 93 15.33 10.16 -1.11
CA SER A 93 15.23 8.97 -1.97
C SER A 93 16.55 8.24 -2.21
N GLN A 94 17.68 8.94 -2.12
CA GLN A 94 19.04 8.40 -2.30
C GLN A 94 20.00 8.67 -1.13
N THR A 95 19.53 9.29 -0.03
CA THR A 95 20.40 9.77 1.05
C THR A 95 20.95 8.65 1.94
N TYR A 96 20.10 7.70 2.34
CA TYR A 96 20.45 6.66 3.31
C TYR A 96 20.32 5.27 2.68
N LYS A 97 21.42 4.79 2.08
CA LYS A 97 21.50 3.52 1.34
C LYS A 97 22.47 2.51 1.99
N ASP A 98 22.82 2.71 3.25
CA ASP A 98 23.67 1.80 4.02
C ASP A 98 22.88 0.61 4.59
N PHE A 99 23.47 -0.58 4.57
CA PHE A 99 22.87 -1.83 5.07
C PHE A 99 23.92 -2.63 5.84
N GLN A 100 23.63 -3.02 7.08
CA GLN A 100 24.55 -3.72 7.95
C GLN A 100 23.86 -4.78 8.80
N TRP A 101 24.39 -6.00 8.80
CA TRP A 101 24.04 -7.04 9.78
C TRP A 101 24.64 -6.69 11.14
N ASN A 102 23.83 -6.70 12.19
CA ASN A 102 24.25 -6.32 13.55
C ASN A 102 24.81 -7.51 14.35
N ASN A 103 24.68 -8.72 13.82
CA ASN A 103 25.10 -9.95 14.49
C ASN A 103 25.51 -11.04 13.49
N GLU A 104 26.33 -11.98 13.95
CA GLU A 104 26.89 -13.06 13.13
C GLU A 104 25.81 -13.97 12.54
N ASP A 105 24.75 -14.24 13.29
CA ASP A 105 23.63 -15.09 12.84
C ASP A 105 22.66 -14.37 11.89
N ARG A 106 22.92 -13.10 11.56
CA ARG A 106 22.14 -12.27 10.63
C ARG A 106 20.64 -12.24 10.96
N THR A 107 20.30 -12.11 12.25
CA THR A 107 18.90 -11.98 12.71
C THR A 107 18.52 -10.56 13.12
N SER A 108 19.48 -9.63 13.13
CA SER A 108 19.24 -8.19 13.28
C SER A 108 19.98 -7.42 12.19
N VAL A 109 19.31 -6.44 11.58
CA VAL A 109 19.85 -5.62 10.49
C VAL A 109 19.54 -4.16 10.72
N THR A 110 20.53 -3.28 10.51
CA THR A 110 20.33 -1.84 10.43
C THR A 110 20.42 -1.41 8.97
N LEU A 111 19.46 -0.61 8.51
CA LEU A 111 19.43 -0.09 7.15
C LEU A 111 18.88 1.33 7.07
N GLY A 112 19.34 2.06 6.05
CA GLY A 112 18.82 3.37 5.71
C GLY A 112 17.39 3.33 5.17
N VAL A 113 16.64 4.43 5.35
CA VAL A 113 15.22 4.51 4.93
C VAL A 113 15.01 4.61 3.41
N SER A 114 16.10 4.81 2.65
CA SER A 114 16.07 5.03 1.20
C SER A 114 16.08 3.73 0.39
N PHE A 115 16.23 2.58 1.04
CA PHE A 115 16.01 1.29 0.40
C PHE A 115 14.57 1.17 -0.09
N SER A 116 14.43 0.74 -1.34
CA SER A 116 13.17 0.22 -1.87
C SER A 116 12.89 -1.18 -1.31
N LEU A 117 11.63 -1.62 -1.31
CA LEU A 117 11.27 -2.96 -0.86
C LEU A 117 11.90 -4.05 -1.75
N GLY A 118 12.08 -3.77 -3.04
CA GLY A 118 12.78 -4.66 -3.97
C GLY A 118 14.24 -4.89 -3.57
N GLU A 119 15.01 -3.81 -3.41
CA GLU A 119 16.42 -3.87 -2.98
C GLU A 119 16.55 -4.54 -1.61
N PHE A 120 15.68 -4.19 -0.66
CA PHE A 120 15.67 -4.77 0.68
C PHE A 120 15.40 -6.27 0.66
N ASN A 121 14.36 -6.72 -0.06
CA ASN A 121 14.01 -8.13 -0.17
C ASN A 121 15.13 -8.95 -0.83
N ALA A 122 15.79 -8.40 -1.87
CA ALA A 122 16.93 -9.06 -2.51
C ALA A 122 18.08 -9.29 -1.51
N LYS A 123 18.46 -8.27 -0.74
CA LYS A 123 19.52 -8.37 0.29
C LYS A 123 19.19 -9.37 1.40
N LEU A 124 17.92 -9.46 1.82
CA LEU A 124 17.51 -10.46 2.79
C LEU A 124 17.57 -11.88 2.20
N GLY A 125 17.12 -12.03 0.94
CA GLY A 125 17.13 -13.30 0.21
C GLY A 125 18.52 -13.91 0.08
N GLU A 126 19.55 -13.09 -0.19
CA GLU A 126 20.97 -13.52 -0.23
C GLU A 126 21.45 -14.17 1.08
N ALA A 127 20.83 -13.84 2.20
CA ALA A 127 21.14 -14.39 3.51
C ALA A 127 20.13 -15.44 4.01
N SER A 128 19.20 -15.90 3.16
CA SER A 128 18.06 -16.76 3.54
C SER A 128 17.27 -16.16 4.71
N ARG A 129 17.02 -14.85 4.62
CA ARG A 129 16.24 -14.06 5.57
C ARG A 129 15.00 -13.48 4.92
N PHE A 130 13.99 -13.16 5.75
CA PHE A 130 12.80 -12.47 5.30
C PHE A 130 12.15 -11.68 6.46
N VAL A 131 11.32 -10.71 6.11
CA VAL A 131 10.40 -9.98 7.02
C VAL A 131 9.13 -9.68 6.22
N PRO A 132 7.93 -9.71 6.82
CA PRO A 132 6.72 -9.24 6.13
C PRO A 132 6.86 -7.79 5.67
N HIS A 133 6.64 -7.54 4.38
CA HIS A 133 6.60 -6.20 3.77
C HIS A 133 5.56 -6.13 2.65
N GLY A 134 5.38 -4.96 2.05
CA GLY A 134 4.45 -4.70 0.96
C GLY A 134 4.88 -5.28 -0.39
N GLN A 135 3.98 -5.29 -1.37
CA GLN A 135 4.20 -6.00 -2.64
C GLN A 135 4.84 -5.13 -3.72
N CYS A 136 4.57 -3.82 -3.78
CA CYS A 136 5.17 -2.96 -4.80
C CYS A 136 6.65 -2.70 -4.51
N GLN A 137 7.54 -3.07 -5.43
CA GLN A 137 8.99 -2.97 -5.19
C GLN A 137 9.49 -1.54 -5.00
N TYR A 138 8.84 -0.55 -5.62
CA TYR A 138 9.23 0.87 -5.59
C TYR A 138 8.87 1.61 -4.29
N ILE A 139 8.20 0.95 -3.34
CA ILE A 139 7.95 1.54 -2.02
C ILE A 139 9.28 1.61 -1.28
N ASN A 140 9.58 2.73 -0.63
CA ASN A 140 10.76 2.82 0.25
C ASN A 140 10.43 2.55 1.72
N ILE A 141 11.41 2.03 2.44
CA ILE A 141 11.34 1.65 3.85
C ILE A 141 10.81 2.79 4.73
N GLY A 142 11.25 4.03 4.50
CA GLY A 142 10.92 5.17 5.36
C GLY A 142 9.42 5.42 5.55
N GLY A 143 8.65 5.45 4.46
CA GLY A 143 7.19 5.56 4.54
C GLY A 143 6.50 4.26 4.94
N HIS A 144 7.06 3.12 4.49
CA HIS A 144 6.49 1.79 4.73
C HIS A 144 6.44 1.45 6.22
N VAL A 145 7.55 1.64 6.94
CA VAL A 145 7.69 1.34 8.37
C VAL A 145 6.79 2.22 9.25
N GLN A 146 6.50 3.46 8.84
CA GLN A 146 5.66 4.38 9.63
C GLN A 146 4.15 4.11 9.44
N THR A 147 3.77 3.40 8.38
CA THR A 147 2.37 3.04 8.08
C THR A 147 2.02 1.60 8.46
N GLY A 148 2.94 0.89 9.11
CA GLY A 148 2.79 -0.50 9.53
C GLY A 148 3.56 -1.47 8.64
N GLY A 149 3.57 -1.20 7.34
CA GLY A 149 4.13 -2.11 6.34
C GLY A 149 3.28 -3.38 6.19
N TYR A 150 2.16 -3.17 5.53
CA TYR A 150 1.15 -4.18 5.18
C TYR A 150 1.62 -4.98 3.96
N GLY A 151 1.34 -6.29 3.92
CA GLY A 151 1.54 -7.12 2.74
C GLY A 151 1.14 -8.59 2.95
N GLN A 152 1.51 -9.46 2.00
CA GLN A 152 1.01 -10.85 1.92
C GLN A 152 1.22 -11.61 3.23
N LEU A 153 2.41 -11.54 3.83
CA LEU A 153 2.82 -12.30 5.01
C LEU A 153 2.17 -11.85 6.33
N ALA A 154 1.34 -10.82 6.30
CA ALA A 154 0.93 -10.13 7.50
C ALA A 154 0.10 -10.98 8.46
N ARG A 155 -0.62 -11.98 7.97
CA ARG A 155 -1.43 -12.84 8.83
C ARG A 155 -0.56 -13.82 9.60
N SER A 156 0.36 -14.50 8.94
CA SER A 156 1.31 -15.43 9.58
C SER A 156 2.38 -14.74 10.41
N PHE A 157 2.85 -13.57 9.97
CA PHE A 157 4.04 -12.91 10.51
C PHE A 157 3.80 -11.51 11.08
N GLY A 158 2.61 -10.94 11.01
CA GLY A 158 2.36 -9.58 11.49
C GLY A 158 2.89 -8.52 10.53
N LEU A 159 2.85 -7.26 10.96
CA LEU A 159 3.25 -6.12 10.15
C LEU A 159 4.78 -5.95 10.11
N PHE A 160 5.32 -5.30 9.08
CA PHE A 160 6.74 -4.93 9.01
C PHE A 160 7.20 -4.21 10.29
N SER A 161 6.41 -3.25 10.78
CA SER A 161 6.73 -2.47 11.98
C SER A 161 6.73 -3.29 13.27
N ASP A 162 6.15 -4.50 13.29
CA ASP A 162 6.24 -5.39 14.44
C ASP A 162 7.67 -5.94 14.64
N TYR A 163 8.54 -5.77 13.64
CA TYR A 163 9.94 -6.22 13.66
C TYR A 163 10.93 -5.09 13.94
N VAL A 164 10.46 -3.86 14.14
CA VAL A 164 11.32 -2.72 14.47
C VAL A 164 11.82 -2.84 15.91
N GLU A 165 13.14 -2.95 16.07
CA GLU A 165 13.79 -2.95 17.38
C GLU A 165 14.07 -1.51 17.83
N LYS A 166 14.50 -0.67 16.88
CA LYS A 166 14.82 0.75 17.08
C LYS A 166 14.89 1.49 15.74
N PHE A 167 14.95 2.81 15.79
CA PHE A 167 15.18 3.65 14.62
C PHE A 167 15.94 4.93 14.96
N SER A 168 16.61 5.52 13.96
CA SER A 168 17.26 6.83 14.07
C SER A 168 16.39 7.90 13.42
N ILE A 169 16.17 9.00 14.13
CA ILE A 169 15.31 10.11 13.69
C ILE A 169 15.97 11.45 13.99
N ILE A 170 15.85 12.42 13.09
CA ILE A 170 16.22 13.82 13.32
C ILE A 170 14.96 14.62 13.62
N THR A 171 14.86 15.17 14.83
CA THR A 171 13.68 15.90 15.31
C THR A 171 13.70 17.39 14.98
N ALA A 172 12.62 18.12 15.26
CA ALA A 172 12.47 19.53 14.87
C ALA A 172 13.46 20.48 15.57
N ASP A 173 14.14 20.01 16.61
CA ASP A 173 15.27 20.71 17.27
C ASP A 173 16.62 20.47 16.58
N GLY A 174 16.65 19.67 15.50
CA GLY A 174 17.86 19.32 14.76
C GLY A 174 18.71 18.23 15.40
N GLN A 175 18.21 17.56 16.45
CA GLN A 175 18.95 16.49 17.12
C GLN A 175 18.67 15.13 16.48
N LYS A 176 19.73 14.37 16.18
CA LYS A 176 19.62 12.97 15.79
C LYS A 176 19.52 12.11 17.04
N GLN A 177 18.46 11.33 17.14
CA GLN A 177 18.19 10.45 18.28
C GLN A 177 18.00 9.00 17.82
N GLU A 178 18.45 8.07 18.65
CA GLU A 178 18.04 6.68 18.58
C GLU A 178 16.81 6.45 19.46
N VAL A 179 15.77 5.84 18.89
CA VAL A 179 14.46 5.65 19.52
C VAL A 179 14.14 4.16 19.52
N ASN A 180 13.90 3.61 20.70
CA ASN A 180 13.51 2.22 20.91
C ASN A 180 12.30 2.14 21.86
N HIS A 181 11.93 0.94 22.32
CA HIS A 181 10.78 0.75 23.23
C HIS A 181 10.86 1.52 24.56
N SER A 182 12.06 1.93 25.00
CA SER A 182 12.24 2.79 26.19
C SER A 182 11.74 4.23 25.94
N ASN A 183 11.78 4.69 24.70
CA ASN A 183 11.26 5.99 24.26
C ASN A 183 9.76 5.90 23.91
N LYS A 184 8.95 5.46 24.88
CA LYS A 184 7.55 5.04 24.66
C LYS A 184 6.73 5.99 23.78
N ASP A 185 6.78 7.29 24.06
CA ASP A 185 5.98 8.29 23.32
C ASP A 185 6.37 8.38 21.83
N LEU A 186 7.65 8.59 21.54
CA LEU A 186 8.10 8.81 20.16
C LEU A 186 8.07 7.52 19.35
N PHE A 187 8.40 6.38 19.95
CA PHE A 187 8.29 5.07 19.31
C PHE A 187 6.83 4.76 18.93
N PHE A 188 5.90 5.00 19.85
CA PHE A 188 4.46 4.87 19.60
C PHE A 188 3.94 5.79 18.50
N ALA A 189 4.40 7.04 18.48
CA ALA A 189 3.93 8.05 17.55
C ALA A 189 4.47 7.85 16.12
N VAL A 190 5.75 7.57 15.96
CA VAL A 190 6.36 7.36 14.63
C VAL A 190 5.78 6.12 13.95
N LEU A 191 5.47 5.06 14.70
CA LEU A 191 4.85 3.84 14.19
C LEU A 191 3.32 3.93 14.26
N GLY A 192 2.73 4.78 13.40
CA GLY A 192 1.28 4.86 13.17
C GLY A 192 0.65 6.27 13.27
N GLY A 193 1.41 7.29 13.66
CA GLY A 193 0.92 8.65 13.84
C GLY A 193 1.00 9.55 12.59
N SER A 194 0.93 8.98 11.39
CA SER A 194 1.21 9.63 10.10
C SER A 194 2.71 9.81 9.80
N PRO A 195 3.21 9.32 8.65
CA PRO A 195 4.63 9.43 8.28
C PRO A 195 5.14 10.87 8.23
N GLY A 196 6.39 11.06 8.68
CA GLY A 196 7.11 12.34 8.56
C GLY A 196 6.62 13.45 9.49
N ASN A 197 5.64 13.19 10.36
CA ASN A 197 5.06 14.19 11.26
C ASN A 197 5.90 14.44 12.52
N PHE A 198 6.70 13.48 12.98
CA PHE A 198 7.46 13.58 14.25
C PHE A 198 8.96 13.80 14.07
N GLY A 199 9.43 13.91 12.82
CA GLY A 199 10.84 14.02 12.49
C GLY A 199 11.19 13.31 11.19
N VAL A 200 12.47 13.38 10.84
CA VAL A 200 13.04 12.77 9.65
C VAL A 200 13.68 11.44 10.05
N LEU A 201 13.00 10.33 9.74
CA LEU A 201 13.53 8.98 9.94
C LEU A 201 14.71 8.75 8.97
N THR A 202 15.87 8.32 9.47
CA THR A 202 17.07 8.11 8.65
C THR A 202 17.45 6.64 8.52
N HIS A 203 17.34 5.89 9.61
CA HIS A 203 17.67 4.46 9.67
C HIS A 203 16.66 3.71 10.52
N VAL A 204 16.52 2.42 10.26
CA VAL A 204 15.75 1.49 11.10
C VAL A 204 16.60 0.27 11.41
N THR A 205 16.42 -0.30 12.59
CA THR A 205 16.96 -1.61 12.95
C THR A 205 15.81 -2.60 13.08
N LEU A 206 15.91 -3.71 12.36
CA LEU A 206 14.88 -4.73 12.28
C LEU A 206 15.42 -6.07 12.78
N LYS A 207 14.57 -6.78 13.51
CA LYS A 207 14.70 -8.22 13.65
C LYS A 207 14.25 -8.89 12.35
N VAL A 208 15.03 -9.83 11.81
CA VAL A 208 14.68 -10.59 10.61
C VAL A 208 14.50 -12.08 10.91
N LEU A 209 13.71 -12.76 10.09
CA LEU A 209 13.38 -14.17 10.24
C LEU A 209 14.25 -15.04 9.34
N ARG A 210 14.46 -16.30 9.73
CA ARG A 210 15.30 -17.27 8.99
C ARG A 210 14.40 -18.31 8.33
N ASP A 211 14.71 -18.68 7.09
CA ASP A 211 13.94 -19.73 6.39
C ASP A 211 13.93 -21.07 7.12
N GLN A 212 15.07 -21.42 7.74
CA GLN A 212 15.23 -22.69 8.47
C GLN A 212 14.27 -22.84 9.66
N ASP A 213 13.76 -21.73 10.20
CA ASP A 213 12.79 -21.75 11.29
C ASP A 213 11.36 -22.08 10.80
N TYR A 214 11.14 -22.07 9.48
CA TYR A 214 9.85 -22.32 8.82
C TYR A 214 10.00 -23.34 7.66
N PRO A 215 10.55 -24.54 7.93
CA PRO A 215 10.87 -25.52 6.89
C PRO A 215 9.59 -26.00 6.19
N ASN A 216 9.69 -26.44 4.95
CA ASN A 216 8.55 -26.98 4.20
C ASN A 216 7.41 -26.01 3.88
N SER A 217 7.58 -24.70 4.11
CA SER A 217 6.62 -23.66 3.69
C SER A 217 6.35 -23.74 2.18
N ARG A 218 5.15 -23.31 1.75
CA ARG A 218 4.64 -23.48 0.38
C ARG A 218 3.91 -22.22 -0.07
N GLY A 219 3.86 -21.98 -1.37
CA GLY A 219 3.11 -20.88 -1.94
C GLY A 219 2.43 -21.26 -3.25
N LEU A 220 1.25 -20.70 -3.49
CA LEU A 220 0.54 -20.72 -4.76
C LEU A 220 0.39 -19.28 -5.25
N ARG A 221 0.96 -18.98 -6.41
CA ARG A 221 0.63 -17.78 -7.20
C ARG A 221 -0.04 -18.26 -8.47
N ALA A 222 -1.24 -17.77 -8.76
CA ALA A 222 -1.94 -18.13 -9.98
C ALA A 222 -2.66 -16.94 -10.60
N VAL A 223 -2.95 -17.04 -11.89
CA VAL A 223 -3.83 -16.14 -12.63
C VAL A 223 -4.89 -16.96 -13.34
N CYS A 224 -6.12 -16.46 -13.31
CA CYS A 224 -7.22 -17.03 -14.08
C CYS A 224 -8.03 -15.91 -14.78
N PRO A 225 -8.79 -16.24 -15.84
CA PRO A 225 -9.66 -15.26 -16.47
C PRO A 225 -10.65 -14.74 -15.44
N TYR A 226 -11.02 -13.47 -15.55
CA TYR A 226 -12.09 -12.96 -14.73
C TYR A 226 -13.43 -13.59 -15.11
N ASN A 227 -14.16 -14.00 -14.09
CA ASN A 227 -15.57 -14.38 -14.14
C ASN A 227 -16.18 -13.98 -12.78
N ARG A 228 -17.39 -13.39 -12.76
CA ARG A 228 -18.01 -12.87 -11.53
C ARG A 228 -18.21 -13.98 -10.49
N ASP A 229 -18.74 -15.12 -10.92
CA ASP A 229 -19.01 -16.25 -10.03
C ASP A 229 -17.71 -16.85 -9.50
N ARG A 230 -16.68 -16.94 -10.36
CA ARG A 230 -15.32 -17.33 -9.97
C ARG A 230 -14.74 -16.41 -8.89
N LEU A 231 -14.82 -15.09 -9.08
CA LEU A 231 -14.39 -14.13 -8.08
C LEU A 231 -15.17 -14.31 -6.78
N LYS A 232 -16.50 -14.41 -6.86
CA LYS A 232 -17.37 -14.60 -5.70
C LYS A 232 -16.98 -15.85 -4.93
N GLU A 233 -16.77 -16.99 -5.59
CA GLU A 233 -16.34 -18.24 -4.95
C GLU A 233 -14.97 -18.11 -4.24
N LEU A 234 -14.00 -17.45 -4.89
CA LEU A 234 -12.69 -17.18 -4.31
C LEU A 234 -12.79 -16.27 -3.06
N LEU A 235 -13.69 -15.29 -3.08
CA LEU A 235 -13.96 -14.42 -1.94
C LEU A 235 -14.78 -15.11 -0.85
N ASP A 236 -15.67 -16.04 -1.20
CA ASP A 236 -16.42 -16.85 -0.22
C ASP A 236 -15.46 -17.68 0.65
N ILE A 237 -14.41 -18.25 0.06
CA ILE A 237 -13.32 -18.91 0.81
C ILE A 237 -12.65 -17.93 1.77
N MET A 238 -12.39 -16.70 1.35
CA MET A 238 -11.78 -15.67 2.19
C MET A 238 -12.71 -15.26 3.35
N VAL A 239 -14.01 -15.18 3.09
CA VAL A 239 -15.03 -14.89 4.11
C VAL A 239 -15.13 -16.03 5.10
N ASP A 240 -15.04 -17.29 4.67
CA ASP A 240 -14.97 -18.45 5.55
C ASP A 240 -13.77 -18.35 6.52
N MET A 241 -12.60 -17.93 6.01
CA MET A 241 -11.44 -17.64 6.86
C MET A 241 -11.71 -16.48 7.82
N ALA A 242 -12.29 -15.37 7.33
CA ALA A 242 -12.54 -14.16 8.09
C ALA A 242 -13.52 -14.35 9.25
N GLU A 243 -14.56 -15.16 9.05
CA GLU A 243 -15.58 -15.44 10.06
C GLU A 243 -15.25 -16.64 10.97
N ASN A 244 -14.25 -17.46 10.61
CA ASN A 244 -13.71 -18.49 11.49
C ASN A 244 -12.65 -17.89 12.44
N LYS A 245 -13.08 -17.59 13.67
CA LYS A 245 -12.20 -17.03 14.71
C LYS A 245 -10.98 -17.92 15.05
N ASP A 246 -11.09 -19.22 14.80
CA ASP A 246 -10.07 -20.22 15.13
C ASP A 246 -9.27 -20.66 13.91
N PHE A 247 -9.48 -20.01 12.74
CA PHE A 247 -8.75 -20.35 11.52
C PHE A 247 -7.23 -20.30 11.76
N PRO A 248 -6.48 -21.33 11.32
CA PRO A 248 -5.03 -21.41 11.50
C PRO A 248 -4.27 -20.17 11.01
N ALA A 249 -3.26 -19.74 11.76
CA ALA A 249 -2.50 -18.52 11.46
C ALA A 249 -1.52 -18.66 10.30
N ASP A 250 -1.28 -19.88 9.86
CA ASP A 250 -0.26 -20.33 8.91
C ASP A 250 -0.65 -20.12 7.45
N TYR A 251 -1.85 -19.64 7.15
CA TYR A 251 -2.25 -19.29 5.78
C TYR A 251 -2.41 -17.79 5.59
N ASP A 252 -1.67 -17.26 4.63
CA ASP A 252 -1.88 -15.93 4.07
C ASP A 252 -2.62 -16.06 2.73
N TYR A 253 -3.72 -15.34 2.54
CA TYR A 253 -4.55 -15.42 1.33
C TYR A 253 -4.97 -14.02 0.85
N SER A 254 -4.70 -13.74 -0.42
CA SER A 254 -5.19 -12.54 -1.10
C SER A 254 -5.62 -12.84 -2.54
N VAL A 255 -6.56 -12.04 -3.03
CA VAL A 255 -7.10 -12.08 -4.38
C VAL A 255 -7.05 -10.67 -4.94
N THR A 256 -6.59 -10.51 -6.18
CA THR A 256 -6.54 -9.23 -6.88
C THR A 256 -7.26 -9.34 -8.21
N VAL A 257 -8.09 -8.36 -8.56
CA VAL A 257 -8.69 -8.21 -9.89
C VAL A 257 -7.99 -7.07 -10.60
N LEU A 258 -7.60 -7.28 -11.85
CA LEU A 258 -6.90 -6.29 -12.68
C LEU A 258 -7.36 -6.38 -14.14
N GLU A 259 -7.45 -5.26 -14.84
CA GLU A 259 -7.70 -5.17 -16.29
C GLU A 259 -6.96 -3.96 -16.88
N ASP A 260 -6.29 -4.14 -18.02
CA ASP A 260 -5.63 -3.05 -18.71
C ASP A 260 -6.60 -1.98 -19.23
N PRO A 261 -6.15 -0.71 -19.31
CA PRO A 261 -6.90 0.33 -19.98
C PRO A 261 -7.06 -0.03 -21.45
N PRO A 262 -8.29 -0.02 -21.99
CA PRO A 262 -8.53 -0.41 -23.38
C PRO A 262 -7.83 0.53 -24.36
N HIS A 263 -7.53 1.78 -23.96
CA HIS A 263 -6.84 2.79 -24.76
C HIS A 263 -5.98 3.70 -23.86
N LEU A 264 -4.75 4.01 -24.29
CA LEU A 264 -3.89 5.03 -23.69
C LEU A 264 -3.70 6.17 -24.70
N THR A 265 -4.00 7.41 -24.30
CA THR A 265 -3.63 8.61 -25.05
C THR A 265 -2.30 9.17 -24.54
N THR A 266 -1.59 9.96 -25.35
CA THR A 266 -0.30 10.56 -24.95
C THR A 266 -0.40 11.47 -23.73
N SER A 267 -1.56 12.11 -23.51
CA SER A 267 -1.87 12.89 -22.31
C SER A 267 -1.94 12.05 -21.03
N GLU A 268 -2.11 10.73 -21.14
CA GLU A 268 -2.32 9.79 -20.04
C GLU A 268 -1.04 9.00 -19.69
N LEU A 269 0.06 9.23 -20.40
CA LEU A 269 1.37 8.64 -20.10
C LEU A 269 1.98 9.24 -18.83
N THR A 270 2.76 8.47 -18.06
CA THR A 270 3.46 8.99 -16.86
C THR A 270 4.51 10.02 -17.25
N TYR A 271 5.03 10.75 -16.26
CA TYR A 271 6.23 11.56 -16.45
C TYR A 271 7.38 10.70 -17.03
N ASP A 272 7.67 9.54 -16.42
CA ASP A 272 8.70 8.60 -16.89
C ASP A 272 8.44 8.07 -18.31
N GLN A 273 7.18 7.85 -18.68
CA GLN A 273 6.79 7.36 -19.99
C GLN A 273 6.93 8.45 -21.07
N ARG A 274 6.60 9.71 -20.74
CA ARG A 274 6.73 10.85 -21.66
C ARG A 274 8.16 11.35 -21.83
N TYR A 275 8.93 11.38 -20.75
CA TYR A 275 10.20 12.11 -20.70
C TYR A 275 11.42 11.21 -20.50
N ASN A 276 11.27 10.04 -19.90
CA ASN A 276 12.38 9.10 -19.66
C ASN A 276 12.36 7.88 -20.60
N HIS A 277 11.51 7.88 -21.63
CA HIS A 277 11.41 6.87 -22.69
C HIS A 277 11.28 5.40 -22.24
N LYS A 278 10.96 5.12 -20.99
CA LYS A 278 10.97 3.75 -20.44
C LYS A 278 9.89 2.80 -21.00
N TYR A 279 8.98 3.25 -21.89
CA TYR A 279 7.73 2.51 -22.15
C TYR A 279 7.12 2.61 -23.57
N VAL A 280 7.71 3.33 -24.52
CA VAL A 280 7.00 3.60 -25.79
C VAL A 280 7.03 2.40 -26.76
N THR A 281 7.90 1.40 -26.54
CA THR A 281 8.10 0.30 -27.52
C THR A 281 7.58 -1.08 -27.10
N GLU A 282 7.24 -1.34 -25.83
CA GLU A 282 7.07 -2.72 -25.34
C GLU A 282 5.65 -3.16 -24.94
N GLN A 283 4.66 -2.27 -24.89
CA GLN A 283 3.28 -2.64 -24.50
C GLN A 283 2.23 -2.21 -25.54
N LEU A 284 2.12 -3.03 -26.59
CA LEU A 284 0.95 -3.06 -27.49
C LEU A 284 -0.01 -4.22 -27.15
N ILE A 285 0.15 -4.85 -25.98
CA ILE A 285 -0.70 -5.95 -25.52
C ILE A 285 -1.72 -5.40 -24.53
N THR A 286 -2.98 -5.28 -24.94
CA THR A 286 -4.10 -5.02 -24.02
C THR A 286 -4.41 -6.28 -23.22
N TRP A 287 -4.22 -6.25 -21.91
CA TRP A 287 -4.54 -7.38 -21.04
C TRP A 287 -6.07 -7.56 -20.87
N PRO A 288 -6.57 -8.80 -20.94
CA PRO A 288 -7.95 -9.10 -20.55
C PRO A 288 -8.09 -8.97 -19.03
N ARG A 289 -9.31 -8.76 -18.53
CA ARG A 289 -9.55 -8.79 -17.08
C ARG A 289 -9.18 -10.15 -16.49
N VAL A 290 -8.38 -10.13 -15.43
CA VAL A 290 -7.87 -11.31 -14.74
C VAL A 290 -8.13 -11.26 -13.24
N ILE A 291 -8.10 -12.45 -12.62
CA ILE A 291 -8.03 -12.62 -11.18
C ILE A 291 -6.65 -13.22 -10.86
N ILE A 292 -5.89 -12.53 -10.01
CA ILE A 292 -4.61 -12.96 -9.47
C ILE A 292 -4.83 -13.51 -8.06
N ILE A 293 -4.28 -14.68 -7.80
CA ILE A 293 -4.46 -15.42 -6.56
C ILE A 293 -3.10 -15.59 -5.89
N PHE A 294 -3.02 -15.22 -4.61
CA PHE A 294 -1.83 -15.43 -3.79
C PHE A 294 -2.22 -16.21 -2.54
N VAL A 295 -1.61 -17.38 -2.36
CA VAL A 295 -1.72 -18.16 -1.15
C VAL A 295 -0.34 -18.52 -0.67
N GLN A 296 -0.09 -18.37 0.62
CA GLN A 296 1.10 -18.89 1.27
C GLN A 296 0.69 -19.73 2.46
N TRP A 297 1.33 -20.88 2.61
CA TRP A 297 1.34 -21.64 3.85
C TRP A 297 2.72 -21.53 4.50
N ALA A 298 2.75 -20.95 5.71
CA ALA A 298 3.94 -20.81 6.52
C ALA A 298 4.00 -21.90 7.58
N ASN A 299 5.09 -22.69 7.61
CA ASN A 299 5.25 -23.72 8.63
C ASN A 299 5.67 -23.13 9.98
N LEU A 300 4.72 -22.63 10.75
CA LEU A 300 4.92 -21.99 12.05
C LEU A 300 5.27 -22.95 13.21
N LYS A 301 5.14 -24.28 13.03
CA LYS A 301 5.29 -25.30 14.10
C LYS A 301 6.31 -26.40 13.74
N GLY A 302 7.11 -26.20 12.69
CA GLY A 302 8.20 -27.08 12.29
C GLY A 302 7.74 -28.42 11.69
N ALA A 303 8.60 -29.44 11.75
CA ALA A 303 8.44 -30.69 10.99
C ALA A 303 7.14 -31.48 11.25
N ARG A 304 6.46 -31.23 12.40
CA ARG A 304 5.21 -31.91 12.76
C ARG A 304 3.95 -31.18 12.27
N GLN A 305 4.07 -29.97 11.73
CA GLN A 305 2.92 -29.26 11.17
C GLN A 305 2.51 -29.90 9.85
N ILE A 306 1.22 -30.22 9.74
CA ILE A 306 0.64 -30.79 8.53
C ILE A 306 0.17 -29.66 7.63
N TYR A 307 0.62 -29.72 6.39
CA TYR A 307 0.13 -28.86 5.32
C TYR A 307 -1.24 -29.37 4.84
N ASP A 308 -2.26 -28.52 4.92
CA ASP A 308 -3.63 -28.84 4.50
C ASP A 308 -3.81 -28.60 3.00
N GLN A 309 -3.58 -29.66 2.21
CA GLN A 309 -3.79 -29.63 0.76
C GLN A 309 -5.25 -29.35 0.39
N GLN A 310 -6.23 -29.77 1.21
CA GLN A 310 -7.66 -29.61 0.88
C GLN A 310 -8.04 -28.13 0.80
N PHE A 311 -7.43 -27.28 1.63
CA PHE A 311 -7.63 -25.84 1.55
C PHE A 311 -7.18 -25.26 0.21
N ILE A 312 -6.01 -25.67 -0.29
CA ILE A 312 -5.51 -25.22 -1.59
C ILE A 312 -6.33 -25.82 -2.75
N ASP A 313 -6.80 -27.05 -2.63
CA ASP A 313 -7.62 -27.69 -3.64
C ASP A 313 -8.96 -26.96 -3.83
N LYS A 314 -9.55 -26.42 -2.75
CA LYS A 314 -10.73 -25.54 -2.83
C LYS A 314 -10.45 -24.29 -3.67
N ILE A 315 -9.30 -23.65 -3.45
CA ILE A 315 -8.89 -22.45 -4.20
C ILE A 315 -8.63 -22.81 -5.67
N ARG A 316 -7.93 -23.91 -5.95
CA ARG A 316 -7.69 -24.40 -7.32
C ARG A 316 -9.00 -24.68 -8.05
N LYS A 317 -9.96 -25.32 -7.37
CA LYS A 317 -11.29 -25.59 -7.92
C LYS A 317 -12.03 -24.29 -8.26
N ALA A 318 -12.14 -23.36 -7.31
CA ALA A 318 -12.79 -22.07 -7.53
C ALA A 318 -12.11 -21.30 -8.69
N ALA A 319 -10.78 -21.31 -8.76
CA ALA A 319 -10.01 -20.69 -9.83
C ALA A 319 -10.14 -21.37 -11.21
N GLY A 320 -10.75 -22.56 -11.30
CA GLY A 320 -10.82 -23.35 -12.54
C GLY A 320 -9.48 -23.97 -12.94
N ILE A 321 -8.55 -24.15 -12.00
CA ILE A 321 -7.24 -24.75 -12.26
C ILE A 321 -7.37 -26.28 -12.26
N THR A 322 -7.13 -26.87 -13.42
CA THR A 322 -7.13 -28.32 -13.66
C THR A 322 -5.71 -28.81 -13.98
N ILE A 323 -5.52 -30.12 -14.04
CA ILE A 323 -4.22 -30.67 -14.45
C ILE A 323 -3.81 -30.26 -15.87
N ILE A 324 -4.79 -30.03 -16.75
CA ILE A 324 -4.59 -29.71 -18.17
C ILE A 324 -4.16 -28.25 -18.36
N ASN A 325 -4.77 -27.32 -17.61
CA ASN A 325 -4.51 -25.88 -17.77
C ASN A 325 -3.52 -25.30 -16.74
N ALA A 326 -3.09 -26.08 -15.73
CA ALA A 326 -2.22 -25.59 -14.67
C ALA A 326 -0.93 -24.94 -15.19
N ILE A 327 -0.35 -25.47 -16.26
CA ILE A 327 0.86 -24.91 -16.88
C ILE A 327 0.67 -23.46 -17.39
N LYS A 328 -0.57 -23.09 -17.73
CA LYS A 328 -0.93 -21.73 -18.20
C LYS A 328 -1.32 -20.79 -17.07
N LEU A 329 -1.80 -21.32 -15.95
CA LEU A 329 -2.45 -20.53 -14.89
C LEU A 329 -1.61 -20.42 -13.60
N VAL A 330 -0.69 -21.34 -13.34
CA VAL A 330 0.09 -21.39 -12.09
C VAL A 330 1.49 -20.82 -12.30
N ILE A 331 1.80 -19.75 -11.59
CA ILE A 331 3.09 -19.04 -11.62
C ILE A 331 4.04 -19.60 -10.56
N VAL A 332 3.54 -19.77 -9.34
CA VAL A 332 4.27 -20.43 -8.23
C VAL A 332 3.43 -21.61 -7.78
N SER A 333 4.04 -22.80 -7.73
CA SER A 333 3.35 -24.03 -7.36
C SER A 333 3.60 -24.40 -5.91
N ASP A 334 2.51 -24.70 -5.20
CA ASP A 334 2.52 -25.19 -3.83
C ASP A 334 3.04 -26.63 -3.69
N ARG A 335 3.21 -27.35 -4.80
CA ARG A 335 3.58 -28.77 -4.80
C ARG A 335 4.96 -29.04 -4.21
N LYS A 336 5.87 -28.07 -4.24
CA LYS A 336 7.21 -28.18 -3.66
C LYS A 336 7.38 -27.21 -2.49
N PRO A 337 8.00 -27.65 -1.39
CA PRO A 337 8.58 -26.76 -0.39
C PRO A 337 9.39 -25.64 -1.03
N THR A 338 9.16 -24.40 -0.59
CA THR A 338 9.89 -23.21 -1.04
C THR A 338 10.23 -22.36 0.18
N PRO A 339 11.50 -21.97 0.38
CA PRO A 339 11.89 -21.03 1.44
C PRO A 339 11.06 -19.75 1.38
N ILE A 340 10.72 -19.16 2.53
CA ILE A 340 9.86 -17.99 2.58
C ILE A 340 10.55 -16.78 1.95
N SER A 341 11.86 -16.62 2.12
CA SER A 341 12.65 -15.57 1.43
C SER A 341 12.55 -15.63 -0.10
N LYS A 342 12.34 -16.83 -0.67
CA LYS A 342 12.08 -17.02 -2.09
C LYS A 342 10.60 -16.81 -2.43
N LEU A 343 9.68 -17.18 -1.54
CA LEU A 343 8.26 -16.87 -1.74
C LEU A 343 8.02 -15.34 -1.72
N THR A 344 8.68 -14.59 -0.84
CA THR A 344 8.54 -13.12 -0.77
C THR A 344 8.97 -12.44 -2.05
N SER A 345 10.02 -12.91 -2.74
CA SER A 345 10.38 -12.35 -4.06
C SER A 345 9.29 -12.59 -5.11
N HIS A 346 8.58 -13.73 -5.04
CA HIS A 346 7.43 -13.99 -5.90
C HIS A 346 6.16 -13.22 -5.50
N TRP A 347 6.09 -12.65 -4.29
CA TRP A 347 4.98 -11.79 -3.85
C TRP A 347 5.19 -10.33 -4.21
N ILE A 348 6.42 -9.95 -4.56
CA ILE A 348 6.74 -8.63 -5.07
C ILE A 348 6.17 -8.47 -6.49
N VAL A 349 5.61 -7.30 -6.73
CA VAL A 349 5.19 -6.81 -8.03
C VAL A 349 6.30 -5.91 -8.55
N PRO A 350 7.03 -6.35 -9.59
CA PRO A 350 8.17 -5.64 -10.15
C PRO A 350 7.76 -4.53 -11.11
N ILE A 351 6.55 -4.56 -11.66
CA ILE A 351 6.09 -3.48 -12.52
C ILE A 351 5.81 -2.22 -11.71
N GLY A 352 6.02 -1.06 -12.35
CA GLY A 352 5.57 0.21 -11.82
C GLY A 352 4.04 0.26 -11.73
N ARG A 353 3.52 1.43 -11.41
CA ARG A 353 2.10 1.64 -11.14
C ARG A 353 1.21 1.06 -12.23
N GLU A 354 0.13 0.41 -11.81
CA GLU A 354 -0.81 -0.33 -12.64
C GLU A 354 -1.33 0.51 -13.80
N PHE A 355 -1.84 1.72 -13.52
CA PHE A 355 -2.27 2.66 -14.56
C PHE A 355 -1.85 4.10 -14.22
N ASN A 356 -1.64 4.90 -15.26
CA ASN A 356 -1.36 6.33 -15.12
C ASN A 356 -2.56 7.22 -15.43
N LEU A 357 -3.73 6.80 -14.97
CA LEU A 357 -4.94 7.62 -15.00
C LEU A 357 -5.15 8.30 -13.65
N PRO A 358 -5.85 9.44 -13.59
CA PRO A 358 -6.51 9.89 -12.37
C PRO A 358 -7.36 8.75 -11.78
N TYR A 359 -7.47 8.73 -10.46
CA TYR A 359 -8.10 7.64 -9.73
C TYR A 359 -8.68 8.05 -8.39
N PHE A 360 -9.63 7.26 -7.91
CA PHE A 360 -10.05 7.28 -6.52
C PHE A 360 -9.54 6.02 -5.83
N LYS A 361 -8.81 6.18 -4.73
CA LYS A 361 -8.41 5.07 -3.86
C LYS A 361 -9.41 4.95 -2.72
N ARG A 362 -9.84 3.73 -2.43
CA ARG A 362 -10.64 3.39 -1.26
C ARG A 362 -10.09 2.14 -0.61
N VAL A 363 -9.67 2.27 0.65
CA VAL A 363 -9.21 1.15 1.46
C VAL A 363 -10.17 0.96 2.62
N TYR A 364 -10.88 -0.16 2.64
CA TYR A 364 -11.86 -0.48 3.66
C TYR A 364 -11.33 -1.59 4.55
N SER A 365 -11.40 -1.37 5.86
CA SER A 365 -11.03 -2.38 6.86
C SER A 365 -12.24 -2.81 7.68
N SER A 366 -12.53 -4.11 7.68
CA SER A 366 -13.52 -4.68 8.60
C SER A 366 -12.98 -4.62 10.03
N ASN A 367 -13.84 -4.79 11.03
CA ASN A 367 -13.43 -4.92 12.44
C ASN A 367 -13.65 -6.34 12.99
N SER A 368 -13.20 -6.56 14.23
CA SER A 368 -13.36 -7.84 14.92
C SER A 368 -14.83 -8.19 15.26
N ASN A 369 -15.70 -7.18 15.36
CA ASN A 369 -17.11 -7.32 15.71
C ASN A 369 -18.02 -7.65 14.51
N SER A 370 -17.58 -7.37 13.28
CA SER A 370 -18.35 -7.64 12.06
C SER A 370 -18.50 -9.15 11.85
N LYS A 371 -19.75 -9.64 11.86
CA LYS A 371 -20.13 -11.03 11.57
C LYS A 371 -21.12 -11.10 10.40
N ARG A 372 -21.01 -10.15 9.47
CA ARG A 372 -22.03 -9.92 8.45
C ARG A 372 -21.61 -10.22 7.03
N LEU A 373 -20.36 -10.58 6.78
CA LEU A 373 -19.87 -10.76 5.42
C LEU A 373 -20.70 -11.83 4.69
N LYS A 374 -20.98 -12.96 5.35
CA LYS A 374 -21.90 -13.98 4.82
C LYS A 374 -23.35 -13.54 4.85
N SER A 375 -23.86 -13.11 6.01
CA SER A 375 -25.30 -12.85 6.18
C SER A 375 -25.81 -11.68 5.34
N PHE A 376 -24.94 -10.74 4.96
CA PHE A 376 -25.27 -9.62 4.09
C PHE A 376 -24.85 -9.83 2.63
N LYS A 377 -24.37 -11.05 2.30
CA LYS A 377 -23.94 -11.45 0.95
C LYS A 377 -22.90 -10.48 0.36
N TRP A 378 -21.88 -10.14 1.15
CA TRP A 378 -20.87 -9.16 0.76
C TRP A 378 -20.12 -9.56 -0.51
N THR A 379 -19.81 -10.85 -0.71
CA THR A 379 -19.09 -11.36 -1.89
C THR A 379 -19.89 -11.19 -3.18
N ASP A 380 -21.20 -11.45 -3.13
CA ASP A 380 -22.13 -11.17 -4.23
C ASP A 380 -22.23 -9.66 -4.50
N TRP A 381 -22.38 -8.84 -3.46
CA TRP A 381 -22.41 -7.39 -3.62
C TRP A 381 -21.13 -6.85 -4.26
N VAL A 382 -19.94 -7.16 -3.71
CA VAL A 382 -18.68 -6.57 -4.16
C VAL A 382 -18.28 -7.03 -5.56
N SER A 383 -18.57 -8.28 -5.92
CA SER A 383 -18.33 -8.79 -7.28
C SER A 383 -19.24 -8.10 -8.31
N ARG A 384 -20.51 -7.82 -7.98
CA ARG A 384 -21.38 -6.99 -8.83
C ARG A 384 -20.90 -5.54 -8.94
N ARG A 385 -20.40 -4.95 -7.84
CA ARG A 385 -19.84 -3.58 -7.90
C ARG A 385 -18.67 -3.53 -8.87
N ILE A 386 -17.80 -4.54 -8.87
CA ILE A 386 -16.69 -4.64 -9.82
C ILE A 386 -17.22 -4.67 -11.27
N ASP A 387 -18.19 -5.54 -11.59
CA ASP A 387 -18.81 -5.57 -12.94
C ASP A 387 -19.47 -4.24 -13.35
N ASP A 388 -20.18 -3.57 -12.43
CA ASP A 388 -20.79 -2.25 -12.68
C ASP A 388 -19.73 -1.18 -12.99
N GLY A 389 -18.62 -1.17 -12.28
CA GLY A 389 -17.54 -0.19 -12.53
C GLY A 389 -16.97 -0.36 -13.94
N TYR A 390 -16.78 -1.59 -14.38
CA TYR A 390 -16.34 -1.87 -15.73
C TYR A 390 -17.38 -1.56 -16.80
N THR A 391 -18.67 -1.80 -16.54
CA THR A 391 -19.77 -1.42 -17.45
C THR A 391 -19.80 0.09 -17.66
N ARG A 392 -19.38 0.87 -16.65
CA ARG A 392 -19.18 2.32 -16.71
C ARG A 392 -17.86 2.75 -17.35
N LYS A 393 -17.11 1.82 -17.97
CA LYS A 393 -15.80 2.06 -18.60
C LYS A 393 -14.74 2.57 -17.62
N LEU A 394 -14.86 2.25 -16.34
CA LEU A 394 -13.83 2.53 -15.33
C LEU A 394 -12.79 1.42 -15.34
N ASN A 395 -11.54 1.78 -15.02
CA ASN A 395 -10.44 0.84 -14.85
C ASN A 395 -10.27 0.52 -13.38
N LEU A 396 -10.39 -0.75 -13.01
CA LEU A 396 -10.37 -1.17 -11.61
C LEU A 396 -9.11 -2.00 -11.31
N SER A 397 -8.44 -1.67 -10.21
CA SER A 397 -7.60 -2.61 -9.47
C SER A 397 -8.24 -2.86 -8.12
N ALA A 398 -8.60 -4.10 -7.83
CA ALA A 398 -9.28 -4.47 -6.59
C ALA A 398 -8.53 -5.58 -5.86
N GLN A 399 -7.97 -5.28 -4.70
CA GLN A 399 -7.24 -6.25 -3.87
C GLN A 399 -8.04 -6.58 -2.61
N PHE A 400 -8.17 -7.87 -2.32
CA PHE A 400 -8.84 -8.42 -1.14
C PHE A 400 -7.85 -9.25 -0.35
N GLN A 401 -7.79 -9.06 0.96
CA GLN A 401 -6.86 -9.83 1.79
C GLN A 401 -7.38 -10.04 3.21
N HIS A 402 -7.15 -11.24 3.72
CA HIS A 402 -7.55 -11.67 5.06
C HIS A 402 -6.44 -11.49 6.11
N PHE A 403 -6.80 -10.93 7.27
CA PHE A 403 -5.92 -10.66 8.40
C PHE A 403 -6.36 -11.31 9.71
N GLY A 404 -7.64 -11.66 9.79
CA GLY A 404 -8.35 -11.99 11.03
C GLY A 404 -8.00 -13.33 11.65
N GLY A 405 -8.80 -13.70 12.66
CA GLY A 405 -8.63 -14.90 13.46
C GLY A 405 -7.78 -14.66 14.71
N ASN A 406 -8.17 -15.26 15.83
CA ASN A 406 -7.53 -15.11 17.14
C ASN A 406 -6.06 -15.56 17.14
N ASN A 407 -5.72 -16.47 16.24
CA ASN A 407 -4.38 -17.03 16.10
C ASN A 407 -3.47 -16.17 15.20
N SER A 408 -4.03 -15.22 14.45
CA SER A 408 -3.29 -14.33 13.55
C SER A 408 -2.19 -13.57 14.27
N ARG A 409 -0.99 -13.52 13.70
CA ARG A 409 0.08 -12.70 14.26
C ARG A 409 -0.24 -11.22 14.10
N PHE A 410 -0.91 -10.81 13.02
CA PHE A 410 -1.44 -9.45 12.84
C PHE A 410 -2.30 -9.02 14.04
N PHE A 411 -3.26 -9.85 14.43
CA PHE A 411 -4.20 -9.58 15.52
C PHE A 411 -3.53 -9.64 16.90
N ARG A 412 -2.71 -10.67 17.14
CA ARG A 412 -2.01 -10.85 18.43
C ARG A 412 -1.04 -9.73 18.72
N ASN A 413 -0.23 -9.34 17.73
CA ASN A 413 0.69 -8.21 17.87
C ASN A 413 -0.09 -6.90 18.04
N GLY A 414 -1.29 -6.78 17.46
CA GLY A 414 -2.20 -5.67 17.65
C GLY A 414 -2.64 -5.38 19.09
N LYS A 415 -2.48 -6.34 20.00
CA LYS A 415 -2.77 -6.16 21.42
C LYS A 415 -1.65 -5.42 22.17
N ASN A 416 -0.47 -5.26 21.56
CA ASN A 416 0.58 -4.44 22.13
C ASN A 416 0.21 -2.94 22.03
N SER A 417 0.68 -2.15 22.99
CA SER A 417 0.44 -0.69 23.02
C SER A 417 1.68 0.11 22.59
N HIS A 418 2.68 -0.55 22.01
CA HIS A 418 3.94 0.10 21.59
C HIS A 418 3.81 0.89 20.29
N THR A 419 2.75 0.67 19.51
CA THR A 419 2.50 1.36 18.24
C THR A 419 1.12 1.98 18.23
N SER A 420 0.92 3.00 17.38
CA SER A 420 -0.35 3.74 17.31
C SER A 420 -1.32 3.21 16.23
N PHE A 421 -1.01 2.07 15.60
CA PHE A 421 -1.90 1.47 14.61
C PHE A 421 -3.27 1.08 15.20
N SER A 422 -4.35 1.54 14.59
CA SER A 422 -5.71 1.35 15.11
C SER A 422 -6.45 0.14 14.54
N TRP A 423 -6.10 -0.30 13.33
CA TRP A 423 -6.87 -1.31 12.56
C TRP A 423 -6.39 -2.75 12.81
N ARG A 424 -5.71 -2.98 13.94
CA ARG A 424 -5.06 -4.26 14.24
C ARG A 424 -6.05 -5.35 14.68
N ASP A 425 -7.33 -5.03 14.74
CA ASP A 425 -8.42 -5.99 14.97
C ASP A 425 -9.14 -6.42 13.67
N MET A 426 -8.64 -5.97 12.52
CA MET A 426 -9.25 -6.21 11.21
C MET A 426 -9.30 -7.69 10.83
N LYS A 427 -10.42 -8.12 10.25
CA LYS A 427 -10.57 -9.48 9.69
C LYS A 427 -10.24 -9.53 8.21
N LEU A 428 -10.70 -8.55 7.46
CA LEU A 428 -10.52 -8.44 6.03
C LEU A 428 -10.26 -6.97 5.66
N CYS A 429 -9.32 -6.77 4.75
CA CYS A 429 -9.08 -5.50 4.08
C CYS A 429 -9.43 -5.66 2.61
N TYR A 430 -10.05 -4.66 2.01
CA TYR A 430 -10.02 -4.56 0.55
C TYR A 430 -9.74 -3.14 0.08
N THR A 431 -8.99 -3.08 -1.01
CA THR A 431 -8.55 -1.85 -1.68
C THR A 431 -9.19 -1.81 -3.05
N LEU A 432 -9.81 -0.68 -3.38
CA LEU A 432 -10.32 -0.38 -4.71
C LEU A 432 -9.58 0.85 -5.23
N ASP A 433 -8.86 0.67 -6.31
CA ASP A 433 -8.33 1.77 -7.12
C ASP A 433 -9.20 1.89 -8.36
N VAL A 434 -9.89 3.02 -8.46
CA VAL A 434 -10.85 3.33 -9.53
C VAL A 434 -10.23 4.38 -10.42
N PHE A 435 -9.61 3.93 -11.49
CA PHE A 435 -8.98 4.75 -12.49
C PHE A 435 -9.99 5.17 -13.55
N TYR A 436 -9.85 6.40 -14.05
CA TYR A 436 -10.82 6.98 -14.98
C TYR A 436 -10.16 7.92 -15.98
N HIS A 437 -10.69 7.92 -17.20
CA HIS A 437 -10.45 8.99 -18.16
C HIS A 437 -11.14 10.28 -17.67
N THR A 438 -10.57 11.45 -17.98
CA THR A 438 -10.99 12.73 -17.34
C THR A 438 -12.47 13.06 -17.57
N ASP A 439 -13.04 12.64 -18.70
CA ASP A 439 -14.46 12.75 -19.06
C ASP A 439 -15.38 11.88 -18.19
N LEU A 440 -14.86 10.81 -17.59
CA LEU A 440 -15.57 9.89 -16.69
C LEU A 440 -15.43 10.24 -15.19
N TYR A 441 -14.96 11.45 -14.87
CA TYR A 441 -14.76 11.86 -13.47
C TYR A 441 -16.04 11.73 -12.63
N LYS A 442 -17.20 12.14 -13.18
CA LYS A 442 -18.47 12.13 -12.44
C LYS A 442 -18.92 10.70 -12.16
N GLU A 443 -18.82 9.84 -13.16
CA GLU A 443 -19.18 8.42 -13.12
C GLU A 443 -18.30 7.68 -12.11
N ALA A 444 -16.98 7.89 -12.16
CA ALA A 444 -16.03 7.32 -11.21
C ALA A 444 -16.34 7.77 -9.77
N LYS A 445 -16.62 9.06 -9.59
CA LYS A 445 -16.95 9.63 -8.28
C LYS A 445 -18.27 9.05 -7.74
N MET A 446 -19.31 8.99 -8.55
CA MET A 446 -20.60 8.40 -8.17
C MET A 446 -20.46 6.92 -7.79
N TRP A 447 -19.72 6.15 -8.59
CA TRP A 447 -19.46 4.73 -8.31
C TRP A 447 -18.79 4.52 -6.95
N VAL A 448 -17.79 5.35 -6.65
CA VAL A 448 -17.06 5.32 -5.37
C VAL A 448 -17.94 5.74 -4.20
N GLN A 449 -18.68 6.83 -4.34
CA GLN A 449 -19.58 7.31 -3.29
C GLN A 449 -20.69 6.29 -2.97
N ARG A 450 -21.18 5.56 -3.98
CA ARG A 450 -22.12 4.45 -3.79
C ARG A 450 -21.48 3.31 -3.00
N ASN A 451 -20.24 2.96 -3.29
CA ASN A 451 -19.51 1.94 -2.52
C ASN A 451 -19.28 2.37 -1.07
N ASP A 452 -18.96 3.65 -0.83
CA ASP A 452 -18.81 4.20 0.51
C ASP A 452 -20.14 4.13 1.30
N TYR A 453 -21.27 4.45 0.65
CA TYR A 453 -22.60 4.42 1.25
C TYR A 453 -23.10 3.00 1.53
N GLU A 454 -23.07 2.12 0.53
CA GLU A 454 -23.58 0.74 0.64
C GLU A 454 -22.62 -0.17 1.40
N GLY A 455 -21.32 0.10 1.34
CA GLY A 455 -20.27 -0.75 1.88
C GLY A 455 -20.02 -0.56 3.36
N VAL A 456 -20.00 0.69 3.86
CA VAL A 456 -19.49 1.00 5.21
C VAL A 456 -20.25 2.07 6.00
N GLY A 457 -20.07 2.10 7.32
CA GLY A 457 -20.44 3.25 8.15
C GLY A 457 -21.93 3.37 8.53
N ASN A 458 -22.71 2.31 8.35
CA ASN A 458 -24.13 2.29 8.73
C ASN A 458 -24.64 0.86 9.02
N SER A 459 -25.81 0.74 9.66
CA SER A 459 -26.38 -0.54 10.08
C SER A 459 -26.80 -1.46 8.92
N LYS A 460 -27.00 -0.92 7.71
CA LYS A 460 -27.34 -1.69 6.49
C LYS A 460 -26.11 -1.98 5.62
N ALA A 461 -24.94 -1.50 6.02
CA ALA A 461 -23.70 -1.63 5.28
C ALA A 461 -23.35 -3.10 4.99
N LYS A 462 -22.97 -3.40 3.75
CA LYS A 462 -22.66 -4.74 3.25
C LYS A 462 -21.36 -5.30 3.81
N PHE A 463 -20.36 -4.45 4.05
CA PHE A 463 -19.04 -4.87 4.51
C PHE A 463 -18.84 -4.66 6.02
N CYS A 464 -19.02 -3.43 6.52
CA CYS A 464 -18.75 -3.10 7.91
C CYS A 464 -19.62 -1.95 8.41
N GLU A 465 -20.13 -2.04 9.64
CA GLU A 465 -20.90 -0.93 10.24
C GLU A 465 -20.05 0.30 10.53
N ASP A 466 -18.75 0.10 10.77
CA ASP A 466 -17.79 1.18 10.91
C ASP A 466 -17.14 1.48 9.57
N ASP A 467 -16.93 2.76 9.28
CA ASP A 467 -16.06 3.20 8.20
C ASP A 467 -14.64 3.39 8.75
N ARG A 468 -13.71 2.53 8.32
CA ARG A 468 -12.32 2.54 8.79
C ARG A 468 -11.36 2.41 7.62
N ARG A 469 -10.38 3.29 7.58
CA ARG A 469 -9.43 3.52 6.47
C ARG A 469 -7.99 3.38 6.97
N LEU A 470 -7.09 2.93 6.10
CA LEU A 470 -5.66 2.84 6.41
C LEU A 470 -4.95 4.14 6.01
N LEU A 471 -3.93 4.57 6.78
CA LEU A 471 -3.20 5.83 6.52
C LEU A 471 -2.55 5.91 5.14
N TRP A 472 -2.17 4.76 4.55
CA TRP A 472 -1.64 4.71 3.20
C TRP A 472 -2.74 4.79 2.12
N GLY A 473 -4.00 4.51 2.45
CA GLY A 473 -5.12 4.50 1.52
C GLY A 473 -6.05 5.71 1.66
N SER A 474 -5.47 6.92 1.68
CA SER A 474 -6.16 8.16 2.09
C SER A 474 -7.51 8.36 1.39
N TYR A 475 -8.55 8.59 2.21
CA TYR A 475 -9.91 8.92 1.79
C TYR A 475 -10.10 10.44 1.61
N ASP A 476 -9.61 11.19 2.58
CA ASP A 476 -9.59 12.65 2.65
C ASP A 476 -8.22 13.12 3.20
N LEU A 477 -7.81 14.33 2.80
CA LEU A 477 -6.51 14.91 3.10
C LEU A 477 -6.51 15.81 4.32
N ASP A 478 -7.64 16.02 4.97
CA ASP A 478 -7.70 16.64 6.28
C ASP A 478 -7.78 15.58 7.37
N LEU A 479 -6.62 15.25 7.95
CA LEU A 479 -6.53 14.24 9.00
C LEU A 479 -7.23 14.69 10.30
N SER A 480 -7.23 16.00 10.59
CA SER A 480 -7.82 16.54 11.81
C SER A 480 -9.34 16.44 11.84
N ALA A 481 -9.97 16.66 10.69
CA ALA A 481 -11.41 16.59 10.57
C ALA A 481 -11.92 15.16 10.29
N ASN A 482 -11.03 14.27 9.81
CA ASN A 482 -11.35 12.88 9.43
C ASN A 482 -10.65 11.82 10.31
N TRP A 483 -10.14 12.20 11.49
CA TRP A 483 -9.34 11.31 12.35
C TRP A 483 -10.03 9.99 12.67
N LEU A 484 -11.37 9.99 12.79
CA LEU A 484 -12.17 8.83 13.20
C LEU A 484 -12.06 7.66 12.22
N TYR A 485 -11.73 7.93 10.96
CA TYR A 485 -11.57 6.88 9.95
C TYR A 485 -10.20 6.19 10.08
N TYR A 486 -9.18 6.92 10.56
CA TYR A 486 -7.80 6.43 10.66
C TYR A 486 -7.45 5.96 12.08
N TYR A 487 -8.16 6.43 13.10
CA TYR A 487 -7.88 6.10 14.50
C TYR A 487 -9.12 5.58 15.23
N ASP A 488 -8.95 4.48 15.93
CA ASP A 488 -9.98 3.76 16.70
C ASP A 488 -10.55 4.55 17.89
N LYS A 489 -9.76 5.48 18.46
CA LYS A 489 -10.15 6.22 19.66
C LYS A 489 -9.69 7.67 19.59
N LYS A 490 -10.58 8.59 19.95
CA LYS A 490 -10.25 10.03 20.06
C LYS A 490 -9.09 10.28 21.03
N ALA A 491 -9.03 9.54 22.13
CA ALA A 491 -7.95 9.64 23.11
C ALA A 491 -6.58 9.31 22.50
N LYS A 492 -6.52 8.32 21.60
CA LYS A 492 -5.29 7.96 20.87
C LYS A 492 -4.86 9.09 19.94
N TYR A 493 -5.79 9.63 19.15
CA TYR A 493 -5.50 10.78 18.28
C TYR A 493 -5.01 11.99 19.09
N ASN A 494 -5.68 12.32 20.19
CA ASN A 494 -5.27 13.41 21.08
C ASN A 494 -3.89 13.17 21.71
N GLN A 495 -3.54 11.93 22.05
CA GLN A 495 -2.20 11.57 22.53
C GLN A 495 -1.15 11.85 21.44
N LEU A 496 -1.41 11.48 20.19
CA LEU A 496 -0.53 11.79 19.06
C LEU A 496 -0.36 13.31 18.89
N CYS A 497 -1.42 14.10 19.01
CA CYS A 497 -1.34 15.57 18.98
C CYS A 497 -0.43 16.12 20.09
N LYS A 498 -0.57 15.63 21.34
CA LYS A 498 0.28 16.05 22.45
C LYS A 498 1.75 15.69 22.24
N ILE A 499 2.03 14.50 21.70
CA ILE A 499 3.39 14.07 21.37
C ILE A 499 3.95 14.96 20.26
N LYS A 500 3.14 15.29 19.24
CA LYS A 500 3.51 16.20 18.16
C LYS A 500 3.88 17.59 18.68
N GLU A 501 3.07 18.17 19.55
CA GLU A 501 3.35 19.47 20.20
C GLU A 501 4.70 19.46 20.95
N LYS A 502 5.04 18.35 21.60
CA LYS A 502 6.31 18.17 22.32
C LYS A 502 7.52 18.09 21.39
N TYR A 503 7.43 17.33 20.29
CA TYR A 503 8.58 17.05 19.41
C TYR A 503 8.72 18.00 18.21
N ASP A 504 7.66 18.73 17.89
CA ASP A 504 7.66 19.78 16.87
C ASP A 504 6.77 20.96 17.29
N PRO A 505 7.16 21.71 18.32
CA PRO A 505 6.41 22.88 18.79
C PRO A 505 6.35 24.00 17.74
N SER A 506 7.26 24.00 16.76
CA SER A 506 7.29 24.94 15.64
C SER A 506 6.36 24.57 14.48
N GLY A 507 5.82 23.35 14.46
CA GLY A 507 5.01 22.86 13.34
C GLY A 507 5.79 22.68 12.03
N VAL A 508 7.13 22.54 12.07
CA VAL A 508 8.00 22.40 10.89
C VAL A 508 7.63 21.17 10.05
N PHE A 509 7.13 20.10 10.68
CA PHE A 509 6.62 18.91 10.02
C PHE A 509 5.10 18.94 9.90
N THR A 510 4.54 20.08 9.48
CA THR A 510 3.10 20.25 9.16
C THR A 510 2.91 20.80 7.75
N PRO A 511 3.44 20.12 6.71
CA PRO A 511 3.48 20.63 5.34
C PRO A 511 2.10 20.70 4.66
N ASN A 512 1.13 19.93 5.12
CA ASN A 512 -0.17 19.78 4.48
C ASN A 512 -1.23 19.39 5.51
N ARG A 513 -2.49 19.25 5.08
CA ARG A 513 -3.60 18.94 5.99
C ARG A 513 -3.63 17.49 6.45
N PHE A 514 -2.85 16.60 5.84
CA PHE A 514 -2.78 15.19 6.19
C PHE A 514 -1.75 14.96 7.32
N CYS A 515 -1.84 15.82 8.33
CA CYS A 515 -0.91 15.93 9.45
C CYS A 515 -1.64 15.90 10.79
N ILE A 516 -0.97 15.39 11.80
CA ILE A 516 -1.46 15.35 13.18
C ILE A 516 -1.42 16.75 13.79
N GLY A 517 -2.42 17.06 14.63
CA GLY A 517 -2.38 18.24 15.49
C GLY A 517 -2.88 19.54 14.84
N LEU A 518 -3.37 19.51 13.60
CA LEU A 518 -4.03 20.66 13.02
C LEU A 518 -5.39 20.93 13.70
N PRO A 519 -5.77 22.20 13.92
CA PRO A 519 -7.10 22.55 14.38
C PRO A 519 -8.16 22.17 13.34
N VAL A 520 -9.30 21.67 13.81
CA VAL A 520 -10.47 21.46 12.94
C VAL A 520 -10.93 22.83 12.40
N PRO A 521 -10.99 23.02 11.08
CA PRO A 521 -11.42 24.30 10.51
C PRO A 521 -12.86 24.65 10.88
N LYS A 522 -13.12 25.93 11.20
CA LYS A 522 -14.49 26.41 11.46
C LYS A 522 -15.37 26.22 10.21
N GLY A 523 -16.54 25.60 10.37
CA GLY A 523 -17.58 25.52 9.34
C GLY A 523 -17.36 24.46 8.24
N LYS A 524 -16.40 23.56 8.37
CA LYS A 524 -16.25 22.40 7.48
C LYS A 524 -16.43 21.10 8.25
N ASP A 525 -17.60 20.49 8.14
CA ASP A 525 -17.70 19.03 8.23
C ASP A 525 -17.08 18.48 6.94
N THR A 526 -15.79 18.13 6.96
CA THR A 526 -15.05 17.65 5.78
C THR A 526 -15.41 16.21 5.40
N MET A 527 -16.62 15.75 5.69
CA MET A 527 -17.08 14.53 5.04
C MET A 527 -17.20 14.87 3.55
N GLN A 528 -16.53 14.13 2.67
CA GLN A 528 -17.03 14.06 1.30
C GLN A 528 -18.51 13.67 1.40
N PRO A 529 -19.45 14.47 0.89
CA PRO A 529 -20.86 14.24 1.13
C PRO A 529 -21.20 12.82 0.69
N ARG A 530 -21.71 12.01 1.62
CA ARG A 530 -22.26 10.70 1.29
C ARG A 530 -23.51 10.98 0.46
N ILE A 531 -23.54 10.43 -0.74
CA ILE A 531 -24.71 10.54 -1.61
C ILE A 531 -25.92 9.91 -0.92
N THR A 532 -27.09 10.47 -1.17
CA THR A 532 -28.37 10.00 -0.64
C THR A 532 -28.99 8.99 -1.61
N PRO A 533 -29.97 8.18 -1.18
CA PRO A 533 -30.68 7.28 -2.09
C PRO A 533 -31.29 7.97 -3.32
N ALA A 534 -31.61 9.27 -3.24
CA ALA A 534 -32.16 10.05 -4.35
C ALA A 534 -31.12 10.35 -5.46
N ASP A 535 -29.83 10.19 -5.17
CA ASP A 535 -28.73 10.41 -6.12
C ASP A 535 -28.33 9.12 -6.86
N LEU A 536 -28.99 8.00 -6.57
CA LEU A 536 -28.67 6.68 -7.11
C LEU A 536 -29.59 6.35 -8.29
N GLU A 537 -29.07 6.40 -9.52
CA GLU A 537 -29.71 5.73 -10.66
C GLU A 537 -29.45 4.21 -10.58
N GLU A 538 -30.50 3.39 -10.70
CA GLU A 538 -30.39 1.95 -10.88
C GLU A 538 -29.96 1.65 -12.32
N ILE A 539 -28.85 0.96 -12.48
CA ILE A 539 -28.43 0.40 -13.77
C ILE A 539 -28.28 -1.10 -13.56
N ASP A 540 -29.13 -1.85 -14.24
CA ASP A 540 -29.05 -3.30 -14.33
C ASP A 540 -27.92 -3.67 -15.31
N SER A 541 -27.02 -4.57 -14.93
CA SER A 541 -25.80 -4.88 -15.71
C SER A 541 -25.53 -6.37 -15.74
N ASP A 542 -26.30 -7.10 -16.56
CA ASP A 542 -26.14 -8.55 -16.72
C ASP A 542 -25.55 -9.00 -18.07
N GLU A 543 -24.90 -8.11 -18.86
CA GLU A 543 -24.55 -8.47 -20.26
C GLU A 543 -23.05 -8.43 -20.70
N HIS A 544 -22.05 -8.49 -19.81
CA HIS A 544 -20.62 -8.35 -20.21
C HIS A 544 -19.64 -9.46 -19.79
N GLN A 545 -20.10 -10.61 -19.27
CA GLN A 545 -19.20 -11.64 -18.72
C GLN A 545 -18.47 -12.50 -19.77
N LEU A 546 -19.14 -12.86 -20.87
CA LEU A 546 -18.58 -13.83 -21.85
C LEU A 546 -17.36 -13.29 -22.63
N ARG A 547 -17.28 -11.98 -22.85
CA ARG A 547 -16.24 -11.37 -23.69
C ARG A 547 -14.84 -11.35 -23.05
N ALA A 548 -14.74 -11.36 -21.73
CA ALA A 548 -13.44 -11.30 -21.03
C ALA A 548 -12.72 -12.65 -21.05
N GLU A 549 -13.44 -13.74 -20.77
CA GLU A 549 -12.89 -15.10 -20.74
C GLU A 549 -12.46 -15.56 -22.14
N GLU A 550 -13.23 -15.24 -23.17
CA GLU A 550 -12.85 -15.49 -24.58
C GLU A 550 -11.56 -14.76 -24.98
N LYS A 551 -11.43 -13.47 -24.63
CA LYS A 551 -10.21 -12.69 -24.89
C LYS A 551 -8.99 -13.30 -24.19
N PHE A 552 -9.15 -13.73 -22.94
CA PHE A 552 -8.08 -14.38 -22.18
C PHE A 552 -7.60 -15.66 -22.86
N TRP A 553 -8.49 -16.60 -23.17
CA TRP A 553 -8.09 -17.85 -23.79
C TRP A 553 -7.53 -17.65 -25.20
N LYS A 554 -8.01 -16.65 -25.95
CA LYS A 554 -7.44 -16.27 -27.26
C LYS A 554 -5.98 -15.81 -27.13
N ILE A 555 -5.64 -15.05 -26.09
CA ILE A 555 -4.25 -14.61 -25.83
C ILE A 555 -3.41 -15.82 -25.39
N MET A 556 -3.89 -16.59 -24.41
CA MET A 556 -3.16 -17.76 -23.89
C MET A 556 -2.95 -18.88 -24.91
N ASN A 557 -3.77 -18.95 -25.96
CA ASN A 557 -3.64 -19.94 -27.04
C ASN A 557 -2.82 -19.45 -28.24
N LYS A 558 -2.53 -18.14 -28.36
CA LYS A 558 -1.59 -17.65 -29.38
C LYS A 558 -0.13 -17.91 -29.01
N GLU A 559 0.14 -18.08 -27.73
CA GLU A 559 1.48 -18.26 -27.15
C GLU A 559 1.76 -19.73 -26.78
N ILE A 560 1.17 -20.72 -27.47
CA ILE A 560 1.19 -22.14 -27.06
C ILE A 560 2.60 -22.72 -26.87
N ASP A 561 3.60 -22.25 -27.64
CA ASP A 561 4.98 -22.72 -27.61
C ASP A 561 5.97 -21.73 -26.98
N LYS A 562 5.45 -20.67 -26.34
CA LYS A 562 6.25 -19.67 -25.61
C LYS A 562 5.73 -19.60 -24.16
N PRO A 563 6.60 -19.52 -23.13
CA PRO A 563 6.13 -19.04 -21.84
C PRO A 563 5.47 -17.69 -22.12
N VAL A 564 4.19 -17.56 -21.78
CA VAL A 564 3.41 -16.40 -22.20
C VAL A 564 4.12 -15.12 -21.78
N CYS A 565 4.49 -14.28 -22.75
CA CYS A 565 5.12 -12.95 -22.59
C CYS A 565 4.34 -11.96 -21.69
N LEU A 566 3.19 -12.36 -21.14
CA LEU A 566 2.56 -11.70 -19.99
C LEU A 566 3.53 -11.64 -18.81
N TRP A 567 4.46 -12.60 -18.67
CA TRP A 567 5.25 -12.78 -17.46
C TRP A 567 6.72 -12.36 -17.55
N ASP A 568 7.34 -12.42 -18.73
CA ASP A 568 8.71 -11.90 -18.92
C ASP A 568 8.74 -10.38 -18.77
N THR A 569 7.67 -9.67 -19.16
CA THR A 569 7.48 -8.24 -18.86
C THR A 569 7.36 -7.92 -17.35
N TRP A 570 7.14 -8.92 -16.50
CA TRP A 570 7.21 -8.78 -15.05
C TRP A 570 8.61 -9.17 -14.52
N HIS A 571 9.27 -10.21 -15.04
CA HIS A 571 10.58 -10.64 -14.51
C HIS A 571 11.80 -9.89 -15.09
N ASP A 572 11.70 -9.19 -16.23
CA ASP A 572 12.86 -8.59 -16.91
C ASP A 572 13.37 -7.25 -16.33
N ILE A 573 13.04 -6.95 -15.07
CA ILE A 573 13.79 -5.94 -14.31
C ILE A 573 14.94 -6.62 -13.57
N LYS A 574 15.94 -7.03 -14.37
CA LYS A 574 17.35 -7.29 -14.06
C LYS A 574 17.66 -8.29 -12.93
N CYS A 575 17.86 -9.54 -13.31
CA CYS A 575 18.99 -10.33 -12.83
C CYS A 575 19.98 -10.56 -13.99
N GLU A 576 20.83 -9.56 -14.25
CA GLU A 576 22.17 -9.80 -14.82
C GLU A 576 23.18 -9.87 -13.67
#